data_AF-A0A1C6DIL7-F1
#
_entry.id   AF-A0A1C6DIL7-F1
#
_cell.length_a   1.000
_cell.length_b   1.000
_cell.length_c   1.000
_cell.angle_alpha   90.00
_cell.angle_beta   90.00
_cell.angle_gamma   90.00
#
_symmetry.space_group_name_H-M   'P 1'
#
loop_
_entity.id
_entity.type
_entity.pdbx_description
1 polymer ?
#
loop_
_entity_poly.entity_id
_entity_poly.type
_entity_poly.pdbx_seq_one_letter_code
_entity_poly.pdbx_strand_id
1 'polypeptide(L)'
;MHIWEFIQYQLLGMKWLEHLVGTGLSSLGLDLNGRIGGSIHFFVYDALKITLLLCLLIFMISYVQSYFPPERSKRILSRFHGFSAHILSALLGTVTPFCSCSSIPLFIGFTRAGLPLGVTFSFLISSPMVDLGSLVLLMSIFGAQVAIIYVSLGLVIAVTGGAIIGQLGMEKHVEPFVRAADSADIDEPVPTRRERLTYAKEQTLDTFKKVFPYILAGVGIGAVIHNWIPESWIETALGRDNPFGVLAATIVGIPMYADIFGTIPVAEALFAKGAQLGTVLSFMMAVTTLSLPSLIMLRKAVKPALLALFIGVCAAGIILVGCVFNAFQYMLIKGVW
;
A
#
# COMPACT_ATOMS: atom_id res chain seq x y z
N MET A 1 16.53 19.36 -18.20
CA MET A 1 15.69 18.46 -17.39
C MET A 1 15.21 19.23 -16.18
N HIS A 2 13.90 19.35 -16.02
CA HIS A 2 13.33 19.90 -14.80
C HIS A 2 13.69 18.99 -13.60
N ILE A 3 13.84 19.57 -12.41
CA ILE A 3 14.11 18.82 -11.16
C ILE A 3 13.08 17.69 -10.97
N TRP A 4 11.83 17.95 -11.35
CA TRP A 4 10.75 16.98 -11.30
C TRP A 4 10.98 15.77 -12.22
N GLU A 5 11.39 16.00 -13.47
CA GLU A 5 11.73 14.93 -14.41
C GLU A 5 12.91 14.10 -13.92
N PHE A 6 13.90 14.73 -13.30
CA PHE A 6 15.03 14.01 -12.71
C PHE A 6 14.57 13.09 -11.57
N ILE A 7 13.73 13.58 -10.65
CA ILE A 7 13.19 12.78 -9.55
C ILE A 7 12.35 11.61 -10.09
N GLN A 8 11.44 11.89 -11.03
CA GLN A 8 10.56 10.87 -11.61
C GLN A 8 11.35 9.81 -12.38
N TYR A 9 12.24 10.20 -13.28
CA TYR A 9 12.89 9.25 -14.20
C TYR A 9 14.18 8.64 -13.65
N GLN A 10 15.00 9.40 -12.93
CA GLN A 10 16.30 8.92 -12.46
C GLN A 10 16.23 8.35 -11.04
N LEU A 11 15.50 9.01 -10.14
CA LEU A 11 15.45 8.62 -8.73
C LEU A 11 14.40 7.53 -8.49
N LEU A 12 13.15 7.75 -8.89
CA LEU A 12 12.05 6.78 -8.73
C LEU A 12 12.04 5.75 -9.87
N GLY A 13 12.20 6.21 -11.10
CA GLY A 13 12.23 5.38 -12.29
C GLY A 13 13.50 4.54 -12.43
N MET A 14 14.63 4.95 -11.85
CA MET A 14 15.93 4.28 -12.03
C MET A 14 16.24 3.90 -13.50
N LYS A 15 15.99 4.79 -14.46
CA LYS A 15 16.29 4.53 -15.89
C LYS A 15 17.76 4.17 -16.14
N TRP A 16 18.67 4.64 -15.28
CA TRP A 16 20.07 4.23 -15.29
C TRP A 16 20.23 2.72 -15.03
N LEU A 17 19.44 2.14 -14.12
CA LEU A 17 19.45 0.71 -13.81
C LEU A 17 18.83 -0.10 -14.95
N GLU A 18 17.74 0.41 -15.54
CA GLU A 18 17.09 -0.18 -16.72
C GLU A 18 18.08 -0.34 -17.88
N HIS A 19 18.84 0.73 -18.17
CA HIS A 19 19.83 0.75 -19.24
C HIS A 19 21.02 -0.17 -18.93
N LEU A 20 21.48 -0.22 -17.68
CA LEU A 20 22.58 -1.09 -17.24
C LEU A 20 22.18 -2.57 -17.38
N VAL A 21 20.99 -2.94 -16.89
CA VAL A 21 20.44 -4.30 -17.03
C VAL A 21 20.23 -4.65 -18.50
N GLY A 22 19.68 -3.73 -19.30
CA GLY A 22 19.49 -3.92 -20.74
C GLY A 22 20.79 -4.17 -21.50
N THR A 23 21.81 -3.36 -21.23
CA THR A 23 23.13 -3.49 -21.86
C THR A 23 23.81 -4.80 -21.45
N GLY A 24 23.70 -5.19 -20.17
CA GLY A 24 24.25 -6.44 -19.64
C GLY A 24 23.56 -7.70 -20.19
N LEU A 25 22.24 -7.67 -20.40
CA LEU A 25 21.52 -8.79 -21.00
C LEU A 25 21.75 -8.88 -22.52
N SER A 26 21.86 -7.74 -23.19
CA SER A 26 22.17 -7.68 -24.63
C SER A 26 23.58 -8.21 -24.93
N SER A 27 24.55 -7.94 -24.05
CA SER A 27 25.91 -8.47 -24.19
C SER A 27 26.01 -9.98 -23.92
N LEU A 28 25.03 -10.56 -23.23
CA LEU A 28 24.85 -12.00 -23.07
C LEU A 28 24.09 -12.65 -24.26
N GLY A 29 23.71 -11.86 -25.27
CA GLY A 29 23.09 -12.33 -26.51
C GLY A 29 21.56 -12.49 -26.45
N LEU A 30 20.88 -11.91 -25.45
CA LEU A 30 19.42 -11.94 -25.35
C LEU A 30 18.79 -10.84 -26.22
N ASP A 31 17.81 -11.21 -27.04
CA ASP A 31 16.98 -10.26 -27.78
C ASP A 31 15.90 -9.65 -26.86
N LEU A 32 16.10 -8.39 -26.47
CA LEU A 32 15.20 -7.65 -25.60
C LEU A 32 13.83 -7.35 -26.23
N ASN A 33 13.73 -7.38 -27.56
CA ASN A 33 12.47 -7.15 -28.27
C ASN A 33 11.64 -8.44 -28.39
N GLY A 34 12.25 -9.59 -28.14
CA GLY A 34 11.58 -10.88 -28.10
C GLY A 34 10.83 -11.08 -26.78
N ARG A 35 9.77 -11.90 -26.80
CA ARG A 35 8.94 -12.18 -25.60
C ARG A 35 9.75 -12.68 -24.40
N ILE A 36 10.74 -13.55 -24.66
CA ILE A 36 11.55 -14.16 -23.59
C ILE A 36 12.60 -13.17 -23.06
N GLY A 37 13.33 -12.48 -23.95
CA GLY A 37 14.36 -11.53 -23.53
C GLY A 37 13.77 -10.29 -22.86
N GLY A 38 12.64 -9.79 -23.36
CA GLY A 38 11.88 -8.73 -22.71
C GLY A 38 11.36 -9.13 -21.32
N SER A 39 10.87 -10.37 -21.15
CA SER A 39 10.41 -10.85 -19.83
C SER A 39 11.56 -10.96 -18.84
N ILE A 40 12.73 -11.45 -19.28
CA ILE A 40 13.93 -11.55 -18.43
C ILE A 40 14.42 -10.14 -18.04
N HIS A 41 14.45 -9.20 -19.00
CA HIS A 41 14.83 -7.82 -18.74
C HIS A 41 13.91 -7.16 -17.73
N PHE A 42 12.58 -7.24 -17.95
CA PHE A 42 11.59 -6.76 -17.00
C PHE A 42 11.79 -7.41 -15.62
N PHE A 43 11.92 -8.73 -15.55
CA PHE A 43 12.10 -9.44 -14.29
C PHE A 43 13.32 -8.94 -13.50
N VAL A 44 14.49 -8.88 -14.15
CA VAL A 44 15.75 -8.49 -13.48
C VAL A 44 15.72 -7.03 -13.08
N TYR A 45 15.27 -6.16 -13.97
CA TYR A 45 15.16 -4.73 -13.71
C TYR A 45 14.17 -4.44 -12.57
N ASP A 46 12.94 -4.94 -12.65
CA ASP A 46 11.92 -4.71 -11.62
C ASP A 46 12.26 -5.39 -10.29
N ALA A 47 12.85 -6.59 -10.30
CA ALA A 47 13.26 -7.26 -9.06
C ALA A 47 14.34 -6.46 -8.32
N LEU A 48 15.34 -5.93 -9.04
CA LEU A 48 16.38 -5.08 -8.47
C LEU A 48 15.83 -3.72 -8.02
N LYS A 49 15.03 -3.09 -8.87
CA LYS A 49 14.40 -1.78 -8.61
C LYS A 49 13.52 -1.83 -7.37
N ILE A 50 12.56 -2.76 -7.31
CA ILE A 50 11.64 -2.94 -6.18
C ILE A 50 12.42 -3.28 -4.91
N THR A 51 13.42 -4.17 -5.00
CA THR A 51 14.26 -4.51 -3.85
C THR A 51 14.98 -3.28 -3.28
N LEU A 52 15.59 -2.47 -4.13
CA LEU A 52 16.34 -1.29 -3.71
C LEU A 52 15.42 -0.22 -3.12
N LEU A 53 14.31 0.09 -3.80
CA LEU A 53 13.29 1.03 -3.32
C LEU A 53 12.69 0.58 -1.99
N LEU A 54 12.30 -0.69 -1.88
CA LEU A 54 11.70 -1.25 -0.69
C LEU A 54 12.67 -1.20 0.50
N CYS A 55 13.92 -1.62 0.32
CA CYS A 55 14.92 -1.57 1.40
C CYS A 55 15.17 -0.13 1.87
N LEU A 56 15.32 0.82 0.94
CA LEU A 56 15.51 2.23 1.27
C LEU A 56 14.28 2.79 2.01
N LEU A 57 13.07 2.49 1.51
CA LEU A 57 11.82 2.94 2.08
C LEU A 57 11.61 2.38 3.48
N ILE A 58 11.77 1.06 3.67
CA ILE A 58 11.66 0.42 4.99
C ILE A 58 12.68 1.02 5.95
N PHE A 59 13.93 1.24 5.51
CA PHE A 59 14.94 1.85 6.36
C PHE A 59 14.55 3.26 6.80
N MET A 60 14.13 4.12 5.86
CA MET A 60 13.68 5.48 6.15
C MET A 60 12.47 5.50 7.08
N ILE A 61 11.46 4.67 6.80
CA ILE A 61 10.26 4.57 7.62
C ILE A 61 10.62 4.05 9.01
N SER A 62 11.41 2.98 9.14
CA SER A 62 11.82 2.42 10.43
C SER A 62 12.64 3.42 11.24
N TYR A 63 13.49 4.20 10.57
CA TYR A 63 14.24 5.28 11.19
C TYR A 63 13.32 6.37 11.72
N VAL A 64 12.35 6.84 10.93
CA VAL A 64 11.34 7.83 11.38
C VAL A 64 10.46 7.26 12.49
N GLN A 65 10.00 6.02 12.34
CA GLN A 65 9.17 5.30 13.30
C GLN A 65 9.85 5.17 14.66
N SER A 66 11.18 5.02 14.69
CA SER A 66 11.92 5.03 15.96
C SER A 66 11.65 6.30 16.79
N TYR A 67 11.29 7.43 16.17
CA TYR A 67 10.95 8.69 16.84
C TYR A 67 9.49 8.77 17.31
N PHE A 68 8.63 7.87 16.83
CA PHE A 68 7.19 7.80 17.11
C PHE A 68 6.84 6.47 17.81
N PRO A 69 7.25 6.30 19.08
CA PRO A 69 6.85 5.12 19.86
C PRO A 69 5.32 5.07 20.03
N PRO A 70 4.71 3.88 19.92
CA PRO A 70 3.25 3.71 19.97
C PRO A 70 2.60 4.25 21.26
N GLU A 71 3.36 4.35 22.35
CA GLU A 71 2.98 4.88 23.65
C GLU A 71 2.63 6.38 23.58
N ARG A 72 3.36 7.16 22.74
CA ARG A 72 3.05 8.58 22.53
C ARG A 72 1.74 8.74 21.78
N SER A 73 1.54 7.95 20.73
CA SER A 73 0.29 7.93 19.97
C SER A 73 -0.88 7.50 20.86
N LYS A 74 -0.69 6.51 21.75
CA LYS A 74 -1.67 6.16 22.80
C LYS A 74 -2.03 7.36 23.65
N ARG A 75 -1.04 8.07 24.22
CA ARG A 75 -1.29 9.21 25.13
C ARG A 75 -2.11 10.32 24.47
N ILE A 76 -1.98 10.49 23.15
CA ILE A 76 -2.77 11.43 22.36
C ILE A 76 -4.17 10.87 22.12
N LEU A 77 -4.28 9.64 21.60
CA LEU A 77 -5.56 9.01 21.25
C LEU A 77 -6.44 8.68 22.46
N SER A 78 -5.84 8.37 23.62
CA SER A 78 -6.57 8.02 24.86
C SER A 78 -7.36 9.19 25.44
N ARG A 79 -7.09 10.42 24.98
CA ARG A 79 -7.89 11.60 25.34
C ARG A 79 -9.23 11.66 24.59
N PHE A 80 -9.34 10.91 23.49
CA PHE A 80 -10.52 10.88 22.63
C PHE A 80 -11.25 9.54 22.78
N HIS A 81 -12.58 9.60 22.72
CA HIS A 81 -13.43 8.44 22.94
C HIS A 81 -14.47 8.30 21.83
N GLY A 82 -14.93 7.07 21.60
CA GLY A 82 -15.94 6.75 20.59
C GLY A 82 -15.50 7.18 19.19
N PHE A 83 -16.41 7.80 18.43
CA PHE A 83 -16.21 8.12 17.02
C PHE A 83 -15.04 9.08 16.75
N SER A 84 -14.77 10.02 17.66
CA SER A 84 -13.65 10.98 17.51
C SER A 84 -12.28 10.29 17.55
N ALA A 85 -12.15 9.20 18.31
CA ALA A 85 -10.93 8.40 18.35
C ALA A 85 -10.65 7.70 17.01
N HIS A 86 -11.70 7.21 16.33
CA HIS A 86 -11.58 6.61 15.00
C HIS A 86 -11.09 7.64 13.96
N ILE A 87 -11.68 8.84 13.94
CA ILE A 87 -11.26 9.92 13.04
C ILE A 87 -9.80 10.28 13.27
N LEU A 88 -9.41 10.54 14.52
CA LEU A 88 -8.05 10.93 14.84
C LEU A 88 -7.04 9.83 14.49
N SER A 89 -7.42 8.56 14.69
CA SER A 89 -6.60 7.41 14.33
C SER A 89 -6.44 7.24 12.82
N ALA A 90 -7.51 7.43 12.04
CA ALA A 90 -7.45 7.41 10.59
C ALA A 90 -6.59 8.56 10.04
N LEU A 91 -6.75 9.78 10.58
CA LEU A 91 -5.93 10.93 10.23
C LEU A 91 -4.44 10.72 10.56
N LEU A 92 -4.15 10.11 11.71
CA LEU A 92 -2.79 9.73 12.06
C LEU A 92 -2.21 8.80 10.99
N GLY A 93 -2.98 7.81 10.54
CA GLY A 93 -2.59 6.91 9.44
C GLY A 93 -2.30 7.65 8.14
N THR A 94 -3.15 8.59 7.74
CA THR A 94 -2.98 9.41 6.52
C THR A 94 -1.72 10.27 6.55
N VAL A 95 -1.43 10.91 7.70
CA VAL A 95 -0.26 11.79 7.84
C VAL A 95 1.03 10.99 7.92
N THR A 96 0.97 9.76 8.42
CA THR A 96 2.14 8.90 8.50
C THR A 96 2.37 8.18 7.17
N PRO A 97 3.55 8.32 6.53
CA PRO A 97 3.86 7.62 5.29
C PRO A 97 4.24 6.16 5.57
N PHE A 98 3.43 5.44 6.36
CA PHE A 98 3.69 4.06 6.70
C PHE A 98 3.02 3.15 5.68
N CYS A 99 3.83 2.36 4.98
CA CYS A 99 3.32 1.28 4.15
C CYS A 99 2.62 0.20 5.01
N SER A 100 1.87 -0.68 4.35
CA SER A 100 1.15 -1.78 5.00
C SER A 100 2.07 -2.67 5.87
N CYS A 101 3.31 -2.88 5.45
CA CYS A 101 4.33 -3.64 6.21
C CYS A 101 4.70 -2.99 7.56
N SER A 102 4.76 -1.67 7.64
CA SER A 102 5.12 -0.92 8.86
C SER A 102 3.91 -0.64 9.75
N SER A 103 2.71 -0.61 9.15
CA SER A 103 1.45 -0.36 9.85
C SER A 103 1.06 -1.49 10.80
N ILE A 104 1.44 -2.74 10.49
CA ILE A 104 1.10 -3.92 11.30
C ILE A 104 1.88 -3.96 12.64
N PRO A 105 3.21 -3.74 12.68
CA PRO A 105 3.92 -3.54 13.96
C PRO A 105 3.33 -2.42 14.82
N LEU A 106 2.91 -1.31 14.21
CA LEU A 106 2.24 -0.22 14.94
C LEU A 106 0.87 -0.63 15.45
N PHE A 107 0.09 -1.38 14.66
CA PHE A 107 -1.15 -1.98 15.11
C PHE A 107 -0.93 -2.88 16.35
N ILE A 108 0.10 -3.74 16.32
CA ILE A 108 0.47 -4.58 17.47
C ILE A 108 0.83 -3.69 18.67
N GLY A 109 1.67 -2.67 18.46
CA GLY A 109 2.06 -1.71 19.49
C GLY A 109 0.87 -0.98 20.11
N PHE A 110 -0.02 -0.42 19.29
CA PHE A 110 -1.24 0.26 19.76
C PHE A 110 -2.18 -0.68 20.53
N THR A 111 -2.31 -1.92 20.06
CA THR A 111 -3.17 -2.92 20.71
C THR A 111 -2.58 -3.36 22.05
N ARG A 112 -1.26 -3.57 22.14
CA ARG A 112 -0.55 -3.83 23.41
C ARG A 112 -0.62 -2.66 24.37
N ALA A 113 -0.54 -1.44 23.84
CA ALA A 113 -0.71 -0.23 24.62
C ALA A 113 -2.17 -0.08 25.12
N GLY A 114 -3.11 -0.91 24.68
CA GLY A 114 -4.48 -0.96 25.19
C GLY A 114 -5.45 0.01 24.49
N LEU A 115 -5.13 0.47 23.28
CA LEU A 115 -6.14 1.19 22.48
C LEU A 115 -7.28 0.24 22.07
N PRO A 116 -8.52 0.74 21.97
CA PRO A 116 -9.64 -0.05 21.46
C PRO A 116 -9.35 -0.60 20.07
N LEU A 117 -9.71 -1.87 19.84
CA LEU A 117 -9.40 -2.58 18.59
C LEU A 117 -9.90 -1.84 17.34
N GLY A 118 -11.13 -1.31 17.38
CA GLY A 118 -11.68 -0.59 16.24
C GLY A 118 -10.89 0.68 15.89
N VAL A 119 -10.31 1.35 16.89
CA VAL A 119 -9.47 2.53 16.69
C VAL A 119 -8.17 2.11 16.01
N THR A 120 -7.49 1.05 16.49
CA THR A 120 -6.25 0.57 15.87
C THR A 120 -6.44 0.10 14.44
N PHE A 121 -7.60 -0.51 14.11
CA PHE A 121 -7.96 -0.84 12.75
C PHE A 121 -8.26 0.39 11.87
N SER A 122 -8.77 1.48 12.43
CA SER A 122 -8.98 2.73 11.67
C SER A 122 -7.65 3.28 11.15
N PHE A 123 -6.62 3.27 12.00
CA PHE A 123 -5.24 3.58 11.58
C PHE A 123 -4.71 2.56 10.55
N LEU A 124 -4.87 1.26 10.82
CA LEU A 124 -4.34 0.19 9.97
C LEU A 124 -4.93 0.21 8.55
N ILE A 125 -6.21 0.56 8.41
CA ILE A 125 -6.88 0.71 7.12
C ILE A 125 -6.43 1.99 6.41
N SER A 126 -6.39 3.12 7.13
CA SER A 126 -6.07 4.42 6.56
C SER A 126 -4.63 4.51 6.02
N SER A 127 -3.68 3.99 6.80
CA SER A 127 -2.24 4.17 6.54
C SER A 127 -1.75 3.71 5.17
N PRO A 128 -2.13 2.53 4.64
CA PRO A 128 -1.77 2.13 3.29
C PRO A 128 -2.75 2.61 2.21
N MET A 129 -3.96 3.05 2.59
CA MET A 129 -5.02 3.37 1.62
C MET A 129 -4.98 4.83 1.17
N VAL A 130 -4.69 5.76 2.09
CA VAL A 130 -4.79 7.21 1.89
C VAL A 130 -3.62 7.93 2.56
N ASP A 131 -2.39 7.57 2.22
CA ASP A 131 -1.19 8.26 2.72
C ASP A 131 -0.83 9.52 1.91
N LEU A 132 0.09 10.33 2.46
CA LEU A 132 0.56 11.56 1.81
C LEU A 132 1.21 11.31 0.44
N GLY A 133 1.91 10.19 0.26
CA GLY A 133 2.47 9.78 -1.02
C GLY A 133 1.39 9.51 -2.05
N SER A 134 0.35 8.75 -1.67
CA SER A 134 -0.86 8.56 -2.48
C SER A 134 -1.50 9.88 -2.90
N LEU A 135 -1.65 10.83 -1.97
CA LEU A 135 -2.23 12.15 -2.26
C LEU A 135 -1.40 12.90 -3.32
N VAL A 136 -0.09 13.06 -3.11
CA VAL A 136 0.79 13.79 -4.04
C VAL A 136 0.76 13.18 -5.45
N LEU A 137 0.76 11.86 -5.51
CA LEU A 137 0.72 11.09 -6.74
C LEU A 137 -0.60 11.24 -7.49
N LEU A 138 -1.73 11.06 -6.80
CA LEU A 138 -3.05 11.24 -7.40
C LEU A 138 -3.26 12.67 -7.89
N MET A 139 -2.77 13.67 -7.14
CA MET A 139 -2.81 15.07 -7.58
C MET A 139 -2.02 15.28 -8.87
N SER A 140 -0.88 14.60 -9.02
CA SER A 140 -0.02 14.73 -10.20
C SER A 140 -0.61 14.03 -11.44
N ILE A 141 -1.28 12.90 -11.28
CA ILE A 141 -1.75 12.06 -12.41
C ILE A 141 -3.21 12.40 -12.78
N PHE A 142 -4.09 12.48 -11.78
CA PHE A 142 -5.53 12.59 -11.98
C PHE A 142 -6.10 13.95 -11.55
N GLY A 143 -5.26 14.84 -11.04
CA GLY A 143 -5.63 16.18 -10.61
C GLY A 143 -6.07 16.27 -9.14
N ALA A 144 -6.06 17.50 -8.62
CA ALA A 144 -6.33 17.78 -7.20
C ALA A 144 -7.74 17.37 -6.75
N GLN A 145 -8.74 17.56 -7.63
CA GLN A 145 -10.12 17.23 -7.31
C GLN A 145 -10.32 15.73 -7.07
N VAL A 146 -9.71 14.87 -7.90
CA VAL A 146 -9.78 13.41 -7.74
C VAL A 146 -9.06 12.99 -6.45
N ALA A 147 -7.87 13.54 -6.19
CA ALA A 147 -7.09 13.21 -5.00
C ALA A 147 -7.82 13.56 -3.69
N ILE A 148 -8.45 14.73 -3.60
CA ILE A 148 -9.18 15.15 -2.39
C ILE A 148 -10.39 14.23 -2.14
N ILE A 149 -11.15 13.89 -3.18
CA ILE A 149 -12.30 12.99 -3.06
C ILE A 149 -11.82 11.60 -2.66
N TYR A 150 -10.74 11.12 -3.26
CA TYR A 150 -10.14 9.82 -2.94
C TYR A 150 -9.76 9.74 -1.47
N VAL A 151 -9.03 10.75 -0.96
CA VAL A 151 -8.63 10.79 0.46
C VAL A 151 -9.83 10.86 1.39
N SER A 152 -10.83 11.68 1.03
CA SER A 152 -12.05 11.81 1.83
C SER A 152 -12.80 10.48 1.92
N LEU A 153 -12.97 9.78 0.81
CA LEU A 153 -13.64 8.48 0.77
C LEU A 153 -12.83 7.39 1.48
N GLY A 154 -11.51 7.34 1.30
CA GLY A 154 -10.66 6.38 2.00
C GLY A 154 -10.65 6.60 3.52
N LEU A 155 -10.67 7.85 3.99
CA LEU A 155 -10.85 8.17 5.40
C LEU A 155 -12.21 7.69 5.93
N VAL A 156 -13.29 7.85 5.15
CA VAL A 156 -14.61 7.32 5.51
C VAL A 156 -14.55 5.80 5.64
N ILE A 157 -13.91 5.08 4.71
CA ILE A 157 -13.73 3.62 4.80
C ILE A 157 -12.94 3.26 6.06
N ALA A 158 -11.85 3.96 6.34
CA ALA A 158 -11.01 3.69 7.50
C ALA A 158 -11.76 3.85 8.82
N VAL A 159 -12.49 4.97 8.98
CA VAL A 159 -13.27 5.27 10.18
C VAL A 159 -14.44 4.29 10.33
N THR A 160 -15.22 4.08 9.27
CA THR A 160 -16.38 3.19 9.32
C THR A 160 -15.97 1.73 9.47
N GLY A 161 -14.94 1.29 8.76
CA GLY A 161 -14.41 -0.07 8.84
C GLY A 161 -13.83 -0.38 10.21
N GLY A 162 -13.04 0.53 10.78
CA GLY A 162 -12.57 0.41 12.15
C GLY A 162 -13.72 0.40 13.17
N ALA A 163 -14.74 1.25 12.99
CA ALA A 163 -15.92 1.26 13.84
C ALA A 163 -16.71 -0.07 13.77
N ILE A 164 -16.92 -0.63 12.57
CA ILE A 164 -17.58 -1.92 12.37
C ILE A 164 -16.80 -3.04 13.09
N ILE A 165 -15.47 -3.09 12.92
CA ILE A 165 -14.62 -4.09 13.57
C ILE A 165 -14.69 -3.96 15.11
N GLY A 166 -14.70 -2.73 15.62
CA GLY A 166 -14.84 -2.46 17.06
C GLY A 166 -16.20 -2.86 17.61
N GLN A 167 -17.30 -2.49 16.94
CA GLN A 167 -18.66 -2.78 17.39
C GLN A 167 -18.98 -4.28 17.40
N LEU A 168 -18.35 -5.06 16.51
CA LEU A 168 -18.50 -6.52 16.47
C LEU A 168 -17.75 -7.24 17.60
N GLY A 169 -17.04 -6.52 18.49
CA GLY A 169 -16.39 -7.11 19.67
C GLY A 169 -15.34 -8.15 19.30
N MET A 170 -14.56 -7.87 18.25
CA MET A 170 -13.60 -8.83 17.70
C MET A 170 -12.30 -8.94 18.51
N GLU A 171 -12.22 -8.39 19.73
CA GLU A 171 -10.99 -8.42 20.54
C GLU A 171 -10.52 -9.85 20.85
N LYS A 172 -11.45 -10.80 21.00
CA LYS A 172 -11.14 -12.23 21.20
C LYS A 172 -10.43 -12.89 20.02
N HIS A 173 -10.46 -12.24 18.86
CA HIS A 173 -9.82 -12.70 17.62
C HIS A 173 -8.45 -12.06 17.38
N VAL A 174 -7.94 -11.28 18.33
CA VAL A 174 -6.54 -10.86 18.35
C VAL A 174 -5.71 -11.97 19.02
N GLU A 175 -4.52 -12.26 18.48
CA GLU A 175 -3.65 -13.29 19.05
C GLU A 175 -3.20 -12.91 20.48
N PRO A 176 -3.04 -13.89 21.41
CA PRO A 176 -2.78 -13.60 22.82
C PRO A 176 -1.53 -12.75 23.07
N PHE A 177 -0.45 -12.98 22.32
CA PHE A 177 0.81 -12.23 22.44
C PHE A 177 0.69 -10.75 22.02
N VAL A 178 -0.38 -10.39 21.29
CA VAL A 178 -0.72 -9.01 20.92
C VAL A 178 -1.65 -8.39 21.96
N ARG A 179 -2.52 -9.19 22.59
CA ARG A 179 -3.44 -8.74 23.65
C ARG A 179 -2.77 -8.57 25.01
N ALA A 180 -1.68 -9.27 25.27
CA ALA A 180 -0.90 -9.11 26.48
C ALA A 180 -0.36 -7.67 26.52
N ALA A 181 -1.10 -6.81 27.21
CA ALA A 181 -0.63 -5.52 27.65
C ALA A 181 0.40 -5.82 28.73
N ASP A 182 1.67 -5.95 28.33
CA ASP A 182 2.70 -5.60 29.28
C ASP A 182 2.49 -4.11 29.53
N SER A 183 1.89 -3.81 30.69
CA SER A 183 1.90 -2.50 31.33
C SER A 183 3.33 -2.20 31.75
N ALA A 184 4.21 -2.14 30.77
CA ALA A 184 5.53 -1.67 30.95
C ALA A 184 5.43 -0.19 30.61
N ASP A 185 5.04 0.61 31.62
CA ASP A 185 5.62 1.95 31.77
C ASP A 185 7.13 1.74 31.92
N ILE A 186 7.78 1.37 30.82
CA ILE A 186 9.21 1.47 30.74
C ILE A 186 9.41 2.93 30.41
N ASP A 187 10.03 3.64 31.33
CA ASP A 187 10.94 4.73 30.97
C ASP A 187 12.00 4.11 30.03
N GLU A 188 11.57 3.80 28.80
CA GLU A 188 12.40 3.19 27.79
C GLU A 188 13.37 4.31 27.41
N PRO A 189 14.69 4.14 27.66
CA PRO A 189 15.65 5.19 27.40
C PRO A 189 15.50 5.61 25.94
N VAL A 190 15.34 6.91 25.71
CA VAL A 190 15.15 7.45 24.36
C VAL A 190 16.30 6.95 23.50
N PRO A 191 16.04 6.14 22.45
CA PRO A 191 17.12 5.43 21.80
C PRO A 191 18.10 6.41 21.17
N THR A 192 19.39 6.13 21.35
CA THR A 192 20.47 6.97 20.79
C THR A 192 20.43 6.93 19.26
N ARG A 193 21.07 7.88 18.58
CA ARG A 193 21.13 7.87 17.10
C ARG A 193 21.65 6.54 16.55
N ARG A 194 22.64 5.92 17.22
CA ARG A 194 23.19 4.63 16.81
C ARG A 194 22.18 3.50 16.96
N GLU A 195 21.48 3.43 18.10
CA GLU A 195 20.42 2.43 18.31
C GLU A 195 19.30 2.56 17.30
N ARG A 196 18.90 3.78 16.92
CA ARG A 196 17.89 4.01 15.88
C ARG A 196 18.33 3.52 14.51
N LEU A 197 19.60 3.74 14.14
CA LEU A 197 20.18 3.21 12.90
C LEU A 197 20.24 1.68 12.93
N THR A 198 20.63 1.09 14.06
CA THR A 198 20.65 -0.37 14.23
C THR A 198 19.25 -0.95 14.11
N TYR A 199 18.27 -0.38 14.81
CA TYR A 199 16.86 -0.75 14.72
C TYR A 199 16.34 -0.70 13.28
N ALA A 200 16.57 0.42 12.58
CA ALA A 200 16.14 0.56 11.20
C ALA A 200 16.78 -0.47 10.27
N LYS A 201 18.07 -0.77 10.46
CA LYS A 201 18.78 -1.80 9.69
C LYS A 201 18.24 -3.20 9.95
N GLU A 202 18.03 -3.57 11.21
CA GLU A 202 17.52 -4.88 11.61
C GLU A 202 16.09 -5.09 11.09
N GLN A 203 15.21 -4.10 11.28
CA GLN A 203 13.84 -4.14 10.78
C GLN A 203 13.80 -4.24 9.24
N THR A 204 14.69 -3.53 8.55
CA THR A 204 14.84 -3.63 7.09
C THR A 204 15.24 -5.03 6.67
N LEU A 205 16.27 -5.62 7.29
CA LEU A 205 16.74 -6.97 6.97
C LEU A 205 15.68 -8.04 7.26
N ASP A 206 15.00 -7.94 8.39
CA ASP A 206 13.96 -8.89 8.79
C ASP A 206 12.74 -8.84 7.87
N THR A 207 12.31 -7.64 7.50
CA THR A 207 11.20 -7.44 6.57
C THR A 207 11.60 -7.91 5.19
N PHE A 208 12.79 -7.52 4.71
CA PHE A 208 13.32 -7.95 3.43
C PHE A 208 13.38 -9.48 3.32
N LYS A 209 13.98 -10.19 4.28
CA LYS A 209 14.05 -11.67 4.25
C LYS A 209 12.69 -12.35 4.15
N LYS A 210 11.67 -11.79 4.83
CA LYS A 210 10.31 -12.34 4.82
C LYS A 210 9.60 -12.05 3.50
N VAL A 211 9.79 -10.87 2.94
CA VAL A 211 9.01 -10.39 1.79
C VAL A 211 9.69 -10.74 0.46
N PHE A 212 11.02 -10.71 0.38
CA PHE A 212 11.82 -10.99 -0.81
C PHE A 212 11.39 -12.22 -1.64
N PRO A 213 11.12 -13.41 -1.06
CA PRO A 213 10.66 -14.54 -1.86
C PRO A 213 9.31 -14.29 -2.55
N TYR A 214 8.41 -13.54 -1.91
CA TYR A 214 7.13 -13.14 -2.50
C TYR A 214 7.29 -12.06 -3.57
N ILE A 215 8.25 -11.13 -3.40
CA ILE A 215 8.62 -10.16 -4.46
C ILE A 215 9.08 -10.91 -5.69
N LEU A 216 10.01 -11.85 -5.52
CA LEU A 216 10.58 -12.61 -6.63
C LEU A 216 9.50 -13.42 -7.35
N ALA A 217 8.59 -14.04 -6.61
CA ALA A 217 7.44 -14.73 -7.20
C ALA A 217 6.49 -13.77 -7.95
N GLY A 218 6.13 -12.64 -7.33
CA GLY A 218 5.22 -11.65 -7.91
C GLY A 218 5.77 -10.97 -9.16
N VAL A 219 7.02 -10.52 -9.12
CA VAL A 219 7.73 -9.97 -10.29
C VAL A 219 7.93 -11.03 -11.36
N GLY A 220 8.17 -12.29 -10.98
CA GLY A 220 8.23 -13.42 -11.91
C GLY A 220 6.93 -13.61 -12.68
N ILE A 221 5.80 -13.62 -11.98
CA ILE A 221 4.47 -13.69 -12.60
C ILE A 221 4.23 -12.44 -13.47
N GLY A 222 4.56 -11.24 -12.97
CA GLY A 222 4.42 -9.98 -13.71
C GLY A 222 5.25 -9.95 -15.00
N ALA A 223 6.46 -10.48 -14.97
CA ALA A 223 7.36 -10.59 -16.12
C ALA A 223 6.80 -11.52 -17.21
N VAL A 224 6.18 -12.63 -16.82
CA VAL A 224 5.48 -13.51 -17.76
C VAL A 224 4.28 -12.79 -18.34
N ILE A 225 3.47 -12.15 -17.49
CA ILE A 225 2.24 -11.46 -17.89
C ILE A 225 2.54 -10.28 -18.85
N HIS A 226 3.52 -9.45 -18.56
CA HIS A 226 3.76 -8.19 -19.27
C HIS A 226 4.04 -8.38 -20.77
N ASN A 227 4.80 -9.42 -21.14
CA ASN A 227 5.12 -9.69 -22.54
C ASN A 227 4.23 -10.74 -23.21
N TRP A 228 3.28 -11.33 -22.47
CA TRP A 228 2.41 -12.38 -22.98
C TRP A 228 0.93 -12.00 -23.03
N ILE A 229 0.46 -11.03 -22.22
CA ILE A 229 -0.95 -10.59 -22.24
C ILE A 229 -1.14 -9.46 -23.28
N PRO A 230 -1.97 -9.66 -24.31
CA PRO A 230 -2.29 -8.62 -25.29
C PRO A 230 -3.06 -7.46 -24.66
N GLU A 231 -2.81 -6.25 -25.14
CA GLU A 231 -3.49 -5.03 -24.65
C GLU A 231 -5.02 -5.12 -24.79
N SER A 232 -5.50 -5.80 -25.84
CA SER A 232 -6.93 -6.01 -26.10
C SER A 232 -7.65 -6.81 -25.01
N TRP A 233 -6.94 -7.70 -24.29
CA TRP A 233 -7.52 -8.46 -23.19
C TRP A 233 -7.74 -7.57 -21.97
N ILE A 234 -6.82 -6.64 -21.72
CA ILE A 234 -6.93 -5.65 -20.64
C ILE A 234 -8.07 -4.68 -20.94
N GLU A 235 -8.18 -4.21 -22.19
CA GLU A 235 -9.28 -3.36 -22.64
C GLU A 235 -10.65 -4.06 -22.55
N THR A 236 -10.72 -5.36 -22.87
CA THR A 236 -11.99 -6.11 -22.77
C THR A 236 -12.36 -6.42 -21.32
N ALA A 237 -11.37 -6.72 -20.46
CA ALA A 237 -11.60 -7.07 -19.07
C ALA A 237 -11.85 -5.86 -18.16
N LEU A 238 -11.20 -4.70 -18.41
CA LEU A 238 -11.21 -3.52 -17.54
C LEU A 238 -11.67 -2.23 -18.23
N GLY A 239 -12.04 -2.29 -19.51
CA GLY A 239 -12.40 -1.12 -20.31
C GLY A 239 -13.77 -0.49 -19.99
N ARG A 240 -14.12 0.49 -20.82
CA ARG A 240 -15.14 1.52 -20.58
C ARG A 240 -16.57 1.02 -20.33
N ASP A 241 -16.90 -0.19 -20.79
CA ASP A 241 -18.26 -0.76 -20.75
C ASP A 241 -18.44 -1.94 -19.79
N ASN A 242 -17.43 -2.29 -18.97
CA ASN A 242 -17.55 -3.39 -18.02
C ASN A 242 -18.06 -2.91 -16.64
N PRO A 243 -19.34 -3.15 -16.27
CA PRO A 243 -19.86 -2.78 -14.95
C PRO A 243 -19.18 -3.55 -13.79
N PHE A 244 -18.52 -4.67 -14.10
CA PHE A 244 -17.74 -5.46 -13.14
C PHE A 244 -16.25 -5.09 -13.11
N GLY A 245 -15.82 -4.07 -13.87
CA GLY A 245 -14.42 -3.66 -13.94
C GLY A 245 -13.82 -3.36 -12.58
N VAL A 246 -14.56 -2.65 -11.72
CA VAL A 246 -14.16 -2.34 -10.33
C VAL A 246 -13.96 -3.60 -9.49
N LEU A 247 -14.89 -4.55 -9.59
CA LEU A 247 -14.82 -5.80 -8.84
C LEU A 247 -13.62 -6.64 -9.31
N ALA A 248 -13.43 -6.77 -10.62
CA ALA A 248 -12.30 -7.48 -11.21
C ALA A 248 -10.97 -6.84 -10.81
N ALA A 249 -10.85 -5.51 -10.94
CA ALA A 249 -9.68 -4.75 -10.52
C ALA A 249 -9.34 -4.95 -9.04
N THR A 250 -10.36 -4.92 -8.17
CA THR A 250 -10.18 -5.16 -6.73
C THR A 250 -9.67 -6.59 -6.46
N ILE A 251 -10.30 -7.60 -7.05
CA ILE A 251 -9.92 -9.01 -6.85
C ILE A 251 -8.50 -9.28 -7.37
N VAL A 252 -8.14 -8.72 -8.53
CA VAL A 252 -6.80 -8.87 -9.12
C VAL A 252 -5.76 -8.10 -8.31
N GLY A 253 -6.11 -6.95 -7.72
CA GLY A 253 -5.21 -6.14 -6.92
C GLY A 253 -4.81 -6.79 -5.59
N ILE A 254 -5.73 -7.50 -4.91
CA ILE A 254 -5.48 -8.15 -3.60
C ILE A 254 -4.22 -9.06 -3.58
N PRO A 255 -4.05 -10.03 -4.50
CA PRO A 255 -2.87 -10.89 -4.48
C PRO A 255 -1.59 -10.19 -4.94
N MET A 256 -1.70 -9.02 -5.60
CA MET A 256 -0.54 -8.33 -6.15
C MET A 256 0.28 -7.67 -5.04
N TYR A 257 1.60 -7.82 -5.16
CA TYR A 257 2.55 -7.14 -4.30
C TYR A 257 3.17 -5.97 -5.05
N ALA A 258 2.68 -4.77 -4.75
CA ALA A 258 3.34 -3.53 -5.12
C ALA A 258 3.04 -2.46 -4.07
N ASP A 259 3.95 -1.52 -3.90
CA ASP A 259 3.64 -0.26 -3.23
C ASP A 259 2.93 0.68 -4.21
N ILE A 260 2.44 1.81 -3.71
CA ILE A 260 1.69 2.72 -4.58
C ILE A 260 2.53 3.23 -5.75
N PHE A 261 3.84 3.42 -5.55
CA PHE A 261 4.76 3.83 -6.60
C PHE A 261 4.89 2.77 -7.70
N GLY A 262 4.94 1.49 -7.32
CA GLY A 262 4.94 0.35 -8.24
C GLY A 262 3.62 0.20 -8.99
N THR A 263 2.50 0.69 -8.44
CA THR A 263 1.21 0.68 -9.15
C THR A 263 1.05 1.82 -10.16
N ILE A 264 1.88 2.86 -10.14
CA ILE A 264 1.76 4.02 -11.04
C ILE A 264 1.79 3.62 -12.51
N PRO A 265 2.82 2.90 -13.02
CA PRO A 265 2.92 2.65 -14.46
C PRO A 265 1.75 1.80 -14.95
N VAL A 266 1.27 0.89 -14.10
CA VAL A 266 0.10 0.07 -14.37
C VAL A 266 -1.17 0.93 -14.40
N ALA A 267 -1.36 1.82 -13.43
CA ALA A 267 -2.50 2.72 -13.36
C ALA A 267 -2.56 3.67 -14.57
N GLU A 268 -1.43 4.26 -14.95
CA GLU A 268 -1.31 5.12 -16.14
C GLU A 268 -1.57 4.32 -17.43
N ALA A 269 -0.99 3.13 -17.56
CA ALA A 269 -1.20 2.28 -18.73
C ALA A 269 -2.67 1.84 -18.86
N LEU A 270 -3.31 1.46 -17.75
CA LEU A 270 -4.73 1.10 -17.72
C LEU A 270 -5.61 2.29 -18.09
N PHE A 271 -5.33 3.47 -17.51
CA PHE A 271 -6.09 4.68 -17.78
C PHE A 271 -5.92 5.15 -19.23
N ALA A 272 -4.69 5.10 -19.77
CA ALA A 272 -4.39 5.42 -21.16
C ALA A 272 -5.08 4.46 -22.15
N LYS A 273 -5.23 3.18 -21.77
CA LYS A 273 -5.98 2.16 -22.52
C LYS A 273 -7.50 2.24 -22.31
N GLY A 274 -8.00 3.30 -21.69
CA GLY A 274 -9.43 3.57 -21.59
C GLY A 274 -10.15 2.85 -20.43
N ALA A 275 -9.42 2.31 -19.46
CA ALA A 275 -10.02 1.86 -18.20
C ALA A 275 -10.70 3.04 -17.48
N GLN A 276 -11.82 2.76 -16.82
CA GLN A 276 -12.53 3.78 -16.04
C GLN A 276 -11.69 4.21 -14.81
N LEU A 277 -11.82 5.48 -14.42
CA LEU A 277 -11.04 6.06 -13.32
C LEU A 277 -11.22 5.29 -12.02
N GLY A 278 -12.46 4.96 -11.65
CA GLY A 278 -12.76 4.18 -10.46
C GLY A 278 -12.26 2.73 -10.54
N THR A 279 -12.19 2.14 -11.73
CA THR A 279 -11.55 0.83 -11.94
C THR A 279 -10.06 0.90 -11.60
N VAL A 280 -9.35 1.89 -12.14
CA VAL A 280 -7.93 2.12 -11.86
C VAL A 280 -7.68 2.41 -10.37
N LEU A 281 -8.48 3.29 -9.77
CA LEU A 281 -8.34 3.63 -8.34
C LEU A 281 -8.65 2.43 -7.44
N SER A 282 -9.65 1.61 -7.78
CA SER A 282 -9.97 0.39 -7.02
C SER A 282 -8.85 -0.63 -7.06
N PHE A 283 -8.18 -0.78 -8.21
CA PHE A 283 -6.98 -1.59 -8.34
C PHE A 283 -5.88 -1.07 -7.42
N MET A 284 -5.55 0.22 -7.50
CA MET A 284 -4.52 0.84 -6.66
C MET A 284 -4.80 0.66 -5.17
N MET A 285 -6.02 0.94 -4.72
CA MET A 285 -6.43 0.78 -3.31
C MET A 285 -6.33 -0.68 -2.84
N ALA A 286 -6.72 -1.64 -3.69
CA ALA A 286 -6.68 -3.05 -3.38
C ALA A 286 -5.24 -3.54 -3.22
N VAL A 287 -4.35 -3.14 -4.15
CA VAL A 287 -2.93 -3.48 -4.08
C VAL A 287 -2.28 -2.90 -2.82
N THR A 288 -2.52 -1.62 -2.51
CA THR A 288 -1.85 -0.99 -1.36
C THR A 288 -2.39 -1.51 -0.02
N THR A 289 -3.71 -1.67 0.10
CA THR A 289 -4.38 -1.99 1.38
C THR A 289 -4.43 -3.49 1.67
N LEU A 290 -4.64 -4.32 0.63
CA LEU A 290 -4.96 -5.74 0.78
C LEU A 290 -3.92 -6.67 0.15
N SER A 291 -2.71 -6.18 -0.15
CA SER A 291 -1.62 -7.01 -0.70
C SER A 291 -1.37 -8.26 0.12
N LEU A 292 -1.05 -9.37 -0.57
CA LEU A 292 -0.77 -10.66 0.06
C LEU A 292 0.24 -10.59 1.24
N PRO A 293 1.38 -9.86 1.15
CA PRO A 293 2.31 -9.79 2.28
C PRO A 293 1.74 -9.07 3.50
N SER A 294 0.91 -8.04 3.30
CA SER A 294 0.22 -7.37 4.41
C SER A 294 -0.75 -8.32 5.11
N LEU A 295 -1.50 -9.13 4.35
CA LEU A 295 -2.43 -10.11 4.89
C LEU A 295 -1.70 -11.24 5.65
N ILE A 296 -0.57 -11.72 5.13
CA ILE A 296 0.27 -12.72 5.80
C ILE A 296 0.83 -12.17 7.11
N MET A 297 1.32 -10.92 7.12
CA MET A 297 1.82 -10.28 8.34
C MET A 297 0.71 -10.05 9.36
N LEU A 298 -0.46 -9.57 8.92
CA LEU A 298 -1.60 -9.33 9.79
C LEU A 298 -2.14 -10.65 10.36
N ARG A 299 -2.17 -11.72 9.56
CA ARG A 299 -2.56 -13.08 10.01
C ARG A 299 -1.73 -13.58 11.19
N LYS A 300 -0.47 -13.14 11.32
CA LYS A 300 0.35 -13.49 12.49
C LYS A 300 -0.11 -12.80 13.77
N ALA A 301 -0.78 -11.65 13.67
CA ALA A 301 -1.27 -10.86 14.79
C ALA A 301 -2.76 -11.09 15.12
N VAL A 302 -3.55 -11.54 14.14
CA VAL A 302 -5.00 -11.76 14.29
C VAL A 302 -5.44 -13.11 13.74
N LYS A 303 -6.52 -13.66 14.32
CA LYS A 303 -7.15 -14.92 13.90
C LYS A 303 -7.85 -14.78 12.53
N PRO A 304 -8.09 -15.88 11.80
CA PRO A 304 -8.65 -15.85 10.46
C PRO A 304 -10.00 -15.13 10.36
N ALA A 305 -10.84 -15.24 11.39
CA ALA A 305 -12.15 -14.59 11.42
C ALA A 305 -12.04 -13.06 11.37
N LEU A 306 -11.11 -12.46 12.13
CA LEU A 306 -10.88 -11.01 12.11
C LEU A 306 -10.18 -10.58 10.82
N LEU A 307 -9.24 -11.39 10.31
CA LEU A 307 -8.63 -11.15 9.02
C LEU A 307 -9.66 -11.13 7.88
N ALA A 308 -10.58 -12.10 7.85
CA ALA A 308 -11.63 -12.18 6.84
C ALA A 308 -12.58 -10.99 6.92
N LEU A 309 -12.94 -10.55 8.13
CA LEU A 309 -13.74 -9.33 8.33
C LEU A 309 -13.01 -8.09 7.80
N PHE A 310 -11.73 -7.94 8.12
CA PHE A 310 -10.89 -6.85 7.62
C PHE A 310 -10.85 -6.82 6.09
N ILE A 311 -10.58 -7.97 5.45
CA ILE A 311 -10.57 -8.10 3.99
C ILE A 311 -11.94 -7.72 3.42
N GLY A 312 -13.03 -8.25 3.99
CA GLY A 312 -14.38 -7.99 3.50
C GLY A 312 -14.78 -6.52 3.59
N VAL A 313 -14.49 -5.86 4.72
CA VAL A 313 -14.76 -4.43 4.94
C VAL A 313 -13.97 -3.56 3.96
N CYS A 314 -12.67 -3.82 3.83
CA CYS A 314 -11.81 -3.07 2.91
C CYS A 314 -12.22 -3.29 1.46
N ALA A 315 -12.44 -4.54 1.04
CA ALA A 315 -12.84 -4.85 -0.33
C ALA A 315 -14.20 -4.21 -0.69
N ALA A 316 -15.19 -4.29 0.21
CA ALA A 316 -16.48 -3.63 0.01
C ALA A 316 -16.35 -2.11 -0.09
N GLY A 317 -15.52 -1.49 0.77
CA GLY A 317 -15.23 -0.06 0.71
C GLY A 317 -14.56 0.35 -0.61
N ILE A 318 -13.53 -0.40 -1.04
CA ILE A 318 -12.80 -0.16 -2.28
C ILE A 318 -13.73 -0.27 -3.50
N ILE A 319 -14.59 -1.30 -3.53
CA ILE A 319 -15.58 -1.46 -4.59
C ILE A 319 -16.55 -0.28 -4.60
N LEU A 320 -17.05 0.12 -3.43
CA LEU A 320 -17.95 1.28 -3.33
C LEU A 320 -17.28 2.55 -3.86
N VAL A 321 -16.02 2.79 -3.50
CA VAL A 321 -15.26 3.95 -4.00
C VAL A 321 -15.05 3.90 -5.50
N GLY A 322 -14.67 2.74 -6.05
CA GLY A 322 -14.55 2.56 -7.49
C GLY A 322 -15.87 2.83 -8.22
N CYS A 323 -16.99 2.34 -7.70
CA CYS A 323 -18.32 2.61 -8.23
C CYS A 323 -18.68 4.11 -8.16
N VAL A 324 -18.39 4.77 -7.04
CA VAL A 324 -18.60 6.22 -6.89
C VAL A 324 -17.78 6.99 -7.92
N PHE A 325 -16.49 6.68 -8.07
CA PHE A 325 -15.65 7.36 -9.05
C PHE A 325 -16.12 7.12 -10.49
N ASN A 326 -16.54 5.92 -10.84
CA ASN A 326 -17.08 5.64 -12.18
C ASN A 326 -18.39 6.40 -12.43
N ALA A 327 -19.27 6.48 -11.42
CA ALA A 327 -20.53 7.21 -11.54
C ALA A 327 -20.31 8.73 -11.74
N PHE A 328 -19.33 9.32 -11.05
CA PHE A 328 -19.04 10.76 -11.13
C PHE A 328 -17.92 11.12 -12.11
N GLN A 329 -17.35 10.13 -12.81
CA GLN A 329 -16.16 10.31 -13.67
C GLN A 329 -16.32 11.44 -14.68
N TYR A 330 -17.48 11.55 -15.33
CA TYR A 330 -17.74 12.57 -16.36
C TYR A 330 -17.73 14.01 -15.81
N MET A 331 -18.07 14.20 -14.54
CA MET A 331 -18.05 15.51 -13.87
C MET A 331 -16.65 15.83 -13.35
N LEU A 332 -15.91 14.82 -12.88
CA LEU A 332 -14.57 14.97 -12.33
C LEU A 332 -13.51 15.24 -13.41
N ILE A 333 -13.61 14.58 -14.56
CA ILE A 333 -12.62 14.74 -15.65
C ILE A 333 -12.83 16.06 -16.42
N LYS A 334 -14.06 16.59 -16.51
CA LYS A 334 -14.33 17.90 -17.15
C LYS A 334 -13.71 19.10 -16.43
N GLY A 335 -13.28 18.96 -15.17
CA GLY A 335 -12.57 20.00 -14.43
C GLY A 335 -11.04 19.88 -14.49
N VAL A 336 -10.51 18.84 -15.13
CA VAL A 336 -9.08 18.49 -15.16
C VAL A 336 -8.42 18.79 -16.51
N TRP A 337 -9.22 19.07 -17.55
CA TRP A 337 -8.77 19.51 -18.88
C TRP A 337 -9.37 20.87 -19.24
#